data_AF-A0A6A3GD64-F1
#
_entry.id   AF-A0A6A3GD64-F1
#
_cell.length_a   1.000
_cell.length_b   1.000
_cell.length_c   1.000
_cell.angle_alpha   90.00
_cell.angle_beta   90.00
_cell.angle_gamma   90.00
#
_symmetry.space_group_name_H-M   'P 1'
#
loop_
_entity.id
_entity.type
_entity.pdbx_description
1 polymer ?
#
loop_
_entity_poly.entity_id
_entity_poly.type
_entity_poly.pdbx_seq_one_letter_code
_entity_poly.pdbx_strand_id
1 'polypeptide(L)'
;GKRSSGDKFQLSPSLFEVFADRYRAARNAHKGVDYQRLSTTKIFKDFKGHAEELRAKEPELKVLLMKALAEQREIDAGKPMKNIAALEEEIVMLDVQHKEDVAKCKQLDVDIEQQEEQHSLTISKLKESYEVEIGKLQNELNEVKAKYDALKEVMTGRGKSAELGGEVNEVKDKVAELEQKMEAETTRQAELVAFGNRLDEMEQRLVAEAKDLEAGRESIKDEWVDLDNEKSRHAFHVRAVEQRYTDWQRAIDTAKYDRDVARKNADYLRYERDQEIKRANELKMKLDSYDACCDTEHCIEAFVAKRI
;
A
#
# COMPACT_ATOMS: atom_id res chain seq x y z
N GLY A 1 65.08 58.21 -20.74
CA GLY A 1 64.43 56.92 -20.44
C GLY A 1 65.38 55.79 -20.76
N LYS A 2 65.29 54.66 -20.06
CA LYS A 2 65.97 53.43 -20.49
C LYS A 2 65.24 52.91 -21.73
N ARG A 3 65.94 52.75 -22.86
CA ARG A 3 65.37 52.17 -24.08
C ARG A 3 65.10 50.68 -23.86
N SER A 4 63.97 50.20 -24.37
CA SER A 4 63.55 48.79 -24.35
C SER A 4 64.46 47.98 -25.28
N SER A 5 64.76 46.71 -24.97
CA SER A 5 65.70 45.85 -25.72
C SER A 5 65.26 45.45 -27.14
N GLY A 6 64.36 46.21 -27.77
CA GLY A 6 63.84 45.99 -29.12
C GLY A 6 63.59 47.26 -29.95
N ASP A 7 63.86 48.45 -29.41
CA ASP A 7 63.67 49.71 -30.17
C ASP A 7 64.81 49.93 -31.17
N LYS A 8 64.50 50.23 -32.43
CA LYS A 8 65.51 50.56 -33.46
C LYS A 8 66.09 51.96 -33.23
N PHE A 9 67.38 52.14 -33.49
CA PHE A 9 68.01 53.46 -33.46
C PHE A 9 67.57 54.29 -34.68
N GLN A 10 66.88 55.40 -34.45
CA GLN A 10 66.42 56.31 -35.51
C GLN A 10 67.00 57.71 -35.30
N LEU A 11 67.35 58.37 -36.40
CA LEU A 11 67.75 59.78 -36.40
C LEU A 11 66.56 60.60 -36.88
N SER A 12 66.17 61.62 -36.13
CA SER A 12 65.21 62.63 -36.62
C SER A 12 65.87 63.51 -37.70
N PRO A 13 65.09 64.21 -38.55
CA PRO A 13 65.64 65.14 -39.54
C PRO A 13 66.61 66.17 -38.95
N SER A 14 66.27 66.72 -37.78
CA SER A 14 67.15 67.66 -37.05
C SER A 14 68.45 67.03 -36.54
N LEU A 15 68.45 65.73 -36.19
CA LEU A 15 69.68 65.02 -35.83
C LEU A 15 70.53 64.68 -37.05
N PHE A 16 69.91 64.46 -38.22
CA PHE A 16 70.62 64.30 -39.48
C PHE A 16 71.37 65.57 -39.88
N GLU A 17 70.83 66.76 -39.67
CA GLU A 17 71.53 68.04 -39.92
C GLU A 17 72.79 68.16 -39.05
N VAL A 18 72.66 67.93 -37.73
CA VAL A 18 73.82 67.97 -36.82
C VAL A 18 74.84 66.89 -37.15
N PHE A 19 74.38 65.71 -37.57
CA PHE A 19 75.26 64.64 -38.03
C PHE A 19 75.96 65.01 -39.34
N ALA A 20 75.27 65.64 -40.30
CA ALA A 20 75.83 66.17 -41.53
C ALA A 20 76.95 67.17 -41.28
N ASP A 21 76.75 68.10 -40.34
CA ASP A 21 77.74 69.11 -39.99
C ASP A 21 78.97 68.51 -39.32
N ARG A 22 78.79 67.54 -38.41
CA ARG A 22 79.89 66.82 -37.78
C ARG A 22 80.65 65.95 -38.77
N TYR A 23 79.93 65.32 -39.69
CA TYR A 23 80.49 64.54 -40.78
C TYR A 23 81.31 65.42 -41.74
N ARG A 24 80.75 66.55 -42.17
CA ARG A 24 81.42 67.56 -43.01
C ARG A 24 82.66 68.11 -42.31
N ALA A 25 82.57 68.48 -41.04
CA ALA A 25 83.69 68.98 -40.25
C ALA A 25 84.82 67.94 -40.08
N ALA A 26 84.49 66.67 -39.82
CA ALA A 26 85.48 65.60 -39.74
C ALA A 26 86.19 65.37 -41.08
N ARG A 27 85.42 65.33 -42.18
CA ARG A 27 85.96 65.16 -43.53
C ARG A 27 86.84 66.35 -43.97
N ASN A 28 86.42 67.58 -43.67
CA ASN A 28 87.21 68.79 -43.93
C ASN A 28 88.52 68.81 -43.12
N ALA A 29 88.55 68.19 -41.95
CA ALA A 29 89.76 68.03 -41.14
C ALA A 29 90.59 66.79 -41.51
N HIS A 30 90.25 66.09 -42.60
CA HIS A 30 90.85 64.82 -43.03
C HIS A 30 90.88 63.73 -41.93
N LYS A 31 89.84 63.70 -41.08
CA LYS A 31 89.68 62.75 -39.97
C LYS A 31 88.39 61.94 -40.11
N GLY A 32 88.36 60.77 -39.46
CA GLY A 32 87.12 60.02 -39.26
C GLY A 32 86.21 60.72 -38.23
N VAL A 33 84.90 60.52 -38.35
CA VAL A 33 83.95 60.98 -37.32
C VAL A 33 84.21 60.19 -36.04
N ASP A 34 84.45 60.89 -34.94
CA ASP A 34 84.58 60.29 -33.61
C ASP A 34 83.19 59.91 -33.09
N TYR A 35 82.70 58.75 -33.54
CA TYR A 35 81.39 58.21 -33.17
C TYR A 35 81.25 57.96 -31.68
N GLN A 36 82.34 57.64 -31.00
CA GLN A 36 82.33 57.34 -29.57
C GLN A 36 82.07 58.61 -28.76
N ARG A 37 82.76 59.70 -29.11
CA ARG A 37 82.48 61.02 -28.54
C ARG A 37 81.12 61.56 -28.98
N LEU A 38 80.73 61.35 -30.24
CA LEU A 38 79.46 61.85 -30.77
C LEU A 38 78.26 61.18 -30.07
N SER A 39 78.32 59.87 -29.88
CA SER A 39 77.28 59.08 -29.19
C SER A 39 77.10 59.46 -27.73
N THR A 40 78.13 59.99 -27.07
CA THR A 40 78.07 60.41 -25.65
C THR A 40 77.61 61.86 -25.47
N THR A 41 77.44 62.62 -26.56
CA THR A 41 76.90 63.99 -26.47
C THR A 41 75.44 64.01 -26.03
N LYS A 42 75.03 65.12 -25.41
CA LYS A 42 73.62 65.35 -25.02
C LYS A 42 72.66 65.43 -26.22
N ILE A 43 73.16 65.51 -27.45
CA ILE A 43 72.35 65.62 -28.68
C ILE A 43 71.90 64.22 -29.13
N PHE A 44 72.81 63.26 -29.16
CA PHE A 44 72.53 61.87 -29.56
C PHE A 44 72.20 60.99 -28.33
N LYS A 45 71.25 61.44 -27.49
CA LYS A 45 70.91 60.74 -26.22
C LYS A 45 70.54 59.27 -26.44
N ASP A 46 69.86 58.98 -27.55
CA ASP A 46 69.37 57.64 -27.89
C ASP A 46 70.49 56.69 -28.33
N PHE A 47 71.65 57.25 -28.67
CA PHE A 47 72.85 56.52 -29.07
C PHE A 47 73.89 56.42 -27.94
N LYS A 48 73.60 56.90 -26.73
CA LYS A 48 74.57 56.92 -25.62
C LYS A 48 75.11 55.53 -25.30
N GLY A 49 76.42 55.33 -25.54
CA GLY A 49 77.09 54.05 -25.35
C GLY A 49 77.03 53.10 -26.55
N HIS A 50 76.38 53.50 -27.64
CA HIS A 50 76.14 52.71 -28.86
C HIS A 50 76.72 53.41 -30.09
N ALA A 51 78.03 53.63 -30.10
CA ALA A 51 78.72 54.34 -31.18
C ALA A 51 78.61 53.64 -32.55
N GLU A 52 78.57 52.31 -32.56
CA GLU A 52 78.47 51.53 -33.81
C GLU A 52 77.12 51.70 -34.51
N GLU A 53 76.04 51.88 -33.75
CA GLU A 53 74.70 52.17 -34.29
C GLU A 53 74.64 53.55 -34.95
N LEU A 54 75.37 54.52 -34.39
CA LEU A 54 75.50 55.84 -35.00
C LEU A 54 76.38 55.80 -36.26
N ARG A 55 77.45 55.00 -36.25
CA ARG A 55 78.29 54.74 -37.44
C ARG A 55 77.48 54.08 -38.56
N ALA A 56 76.58 53.15 -38.23
CA ALA A 56 75.71 52.48 -39.19
C ALA A 56 74.77 53.45 -39.96
N LYS A 57 74.57 54.67 -39.46
CA LYS A 57 73.79 55.74 -40.12
C LYS A 57 74.58 56.60 -41.11
N GLU A 58 75.90 56.46 -41.18
CA GLU A 58 76.75 57.21 -42.13
C GLU A 58 76.37 57.01 -43.61
N PRO A 59 76.03 55.79 -44.09
CA PRO A 59 75.62 55.60 -45.48
C PRO A 59 74.34 56.36 -45.85
N GLU A 60 73.35 56.36 -44.95
CA GLU A 60 72.08 57.07 -45.12
C GLU A 60 72.31 58.58 -45.24
N LEU A 61 73.19 59.12 -44.40
CA LEU A 61 73.61 60.53 -44.45
C LEU A 61 74.30 60.90 -45.78
N LYS A 62 75.15 60.02 -46.33
CA LYS A 62 75.86 60.27 -47.60
C LYS A 62 74.90 60.38 -48.79
N VAL A 63 73.85 59.55 -48.84
CA VAL A 63 72.85 59.59 -49.92
C VAL A 63 72.12 60.93 -49.93
N LEU A 64 71.69 61.42 -48.77
CA LEU A 64 71.03 62.73 -48.64
C LEU A 64 71.94 63.87 -49.11
N LEU A 65 73.22 63.86 -48.73
CA LEU A 65 74.20 64.87 -49.15
C LEU A 65 74.47 64.83 -50.67
N MET A 66 74.52 63.65 -51.29
CA MET A 66 74.67 63.54 -52.74
C MET A 66 73.45 64.05 -53.50
N LYS A 67 72.24 63.75 -53.01
CA LYS A 67 71.00 64.24 -53.63
C LYS A 67 70.93 65.77 -53.59
N ALA A 68 71.21 66.38 -52.44
CA ALA A 68 71.25 67.84 -52.30
C ALA A 68 72.30 68.48 -53.22
N LEU A 69 73.46 67.83 -53.41
CA LEU A 69 74.48 68.32 -54.36
C LEU A 69 74.00 68.28 -55.82
N ALA A 70 73.22 67.27 -56.21
CA ALA A 70 72.64 67.18 -57.54
C ALA A 70 71.60 68.29 -57.77
N GLU A 71 70.70 68.52 -56.80
CA GLU A 71 69.71 69.60 -56.85
C GLU A 71 70.39 70.98 -56.95
N GLN A 72 71.45 71.24 -56.18
CA GLN A 72 72.20 72.49 -56.27
C GLN A 72 72.87 72.67 -57.63
N ARG A 73 73.43 71.59 -58.21
CA ARG A 73 74.02 71.63 -59.55
C ARG A 73 73.00 71.94 -60.64
N GLU A 74 71.76 71.47 -60.51
CA GLU A 74 70.70 71.83 -61.46
C GLU A 74 70.33 73.31 -61.38
N ILE A 75 70.36 73.90 -60.19
CA ILE A 75 70.14 75.34 -60.00
C ILE A 75 71.31 76.15 -60.58
N ASP A 76 72.55 75.78 -60.23
CA ASP A 76 73.76 76.46 -60.69
C ASP A 76 73.97 76.34 -62.22
N ALA A 77 73.47 75.27 -62.84
CA ALA A 77 73.54 75.03 -64.28
C ALA A 77 72.52 75.85 -65.12
N GLY A 78 71.68 76.67 -64.49
CA GLY A 78 70.91 77.72 -65.17
C GLY A 78 70.10 77.25 -66.38
N LYS A 79 69.17 76.31 -66.20
CA LYS A 79 68.20 75.90 -67.24
C LYS A 79 67.51 77.15 -67.86
N PRO A 80 67.52 77.34 -69.19
CA PRO A 80 66.95 78.54 -69.81
C PRO A 80 65.41 78.57 -69.66
N MET A 81 64.85 79.72 -69.29
CA MET A 81 63.39 79.95 -69.24
C MET A 81 62.77 79.82 -70.64
N LYS A 82 61.57 79.22 -70.72
CA LYS A 82 60.75 79.13 -71.95
C LYS A 82 60.46 80.53 -72.51
N ASN A 83 60.33 80.66 -73.84
CA ASN A 83 59.97 81.91 -74.49
C ASN A 83 58.45 82.19 -74.40
N ILE A 84 58.04 83.44 -74.65
CA ILE A 84 56.65 83.90 -74.47
C ILE A 84 55.65 83.10 -75.32
N ALA A 85 55.99 82.79 -76.58
CA ALA A 85 55.11 82.04 -77.47
C ALA A 85 54.82 80.62 -76.96
N ALA A 86 55.82 79.92 -76.38
CA ALA A 86 55.62 78.61 -75.79
C ALA A 86 54.74 78.65 -74.53
N LEU A 87 54.77 79.75 -73.78
CA LEU A 87 53.90 79.95 -72.62
C LEU A 87 52.44 80.21 -73.05
N GLU A 88 52.22 80.96 -74.13
CA GLU A 88 50.88 81.22 -74.65
C GLU A 88 50.20 79.93 -75.15
N GLU A 89 50.93 79.06 -75.85
CA GLU A 89 50.41 77.76 -76.30
C GLU A 89 50.08 76.83 -75.11
N GLU A 90 50.94 76.80 -74.08
CA GLU A 90 50.71 76.07 -72.83
C GLU A 90 49.49 76.59 -72.07
N ILE A 91 49.26 77.90 -72.04
CA ILE A 91 48.06 78.52 -71.44
C ILE A 91 46.80 78.08 -72.19
N VAL A 92 46.80 78.08 -73.53
CA VAL A 92 45.63 77.67 -74.32
C VAL A 92 45.31 76.19 -74.09
N MET A 93 46.32 75.32 -74.06
CA MET A 93 46.10 73.90 -73.76
C MET A 93 45.58 73.68 -72.33
N LEU A 94 46.12 74.41 -71.35
CA LEU A 94 45.65 74.36 -69.96
C LEU A 94 44.21 74.86 -69.82
N ASP A 95 43.79 75.87 -70.59
CA ASP A 95 42.42 76.38 -70.56
C ASP A 95 41.41 75.37 -71.13
N VAL A 96 41.79 74.65 -72.20
CA VAL A 96 40.98 73.53 -72.73
C VAL A 96 40.88 72.41 -71.70
N GLN A 97 42.01 72.00 -71.11
CA GLN A 97 42.03 70.97 -70.07
C GLN A 97 41.18 71.36 -68.86
N HIS A 98 41.30 72.61 -68.40
CA HIS A 98 40.51 73.13 -67.28
C HIS A 98 39.01 73.09 -67.58
N LYS A 99 38.59 73.44 -68.79
CA LYS A 99 37.18 73.35 -69.22
C LYS A 99 36.68 71.90 -69.23
N GLU A 100 37.49 70.96 -69.71
CA GLU A 100 37.15 69.54 -69.67
C GLU A 100 37.06 69.00 -68.24
N ASP A 101 38.00 69.37 -67.37
CA ASP A 101 37.99 68.94 -65.97
C ASP A 101 36.81 69.54 -65.21
N VAL A 102 36.46 70.81 -65.45
CA VAL A 102 35.24 71.42 -64.89
C VAL A 102 33.99 70.70 -65.38
N ALA A 103 33.93 70.28 -66.65
CA ALA A 103 32.81 69.52 -67.17
C ALA A 103 32.71 68.12 -66.52
N LYS A 104 33.84 67.43 -66.33
CA LYS A 104 33.89 66.14 -65.61
C LYS A 104 33.46 66.27 -64.15
N CYS A 105 33.94 67.30 -63.44
CA CYS A 105 33.54 67.55 -62.06
C CYS A 105 32.03 67.80 -61.96
N LYS A 106 31.46 68.64 -62.84
CA LYS A 106 30.01 68.87 -62.87
C LYS A 106 29.20 67.60 -63.11
N GLN A 107 29.69 66.71 -63.98
CA GLN A 107 29.02 65.43 -64.22
C GLN A 107 29.12 64.51 -62.99
N LEU A 108 30.29 64.43 -62.35
CA LEU A 108 30.48 63.64 -61.13
C LEU A 108 29.58 64.11 -59.98
N ASP A 109 29.39 65.42 -59.82
CA ASP A 109 28.49 65.97 -58.79
C ASP A 109 27.04 65.50 -59.03
N VAL A 110 26.57 65.52 -60.29
CA VAL A 110 25.22 65.03 -60.66
C VAL A 110 25.09 63.52 -60.42
N ASP A 111 26.11 62.74 -60.77
CA ASP A 111 26.11 61.29 -60.58
C ASP A 111 26.10 60.92 -59.07
N ILE A 112 26.84 61.68 -58.25
CA ILE A 112 26.86 61.52 -56.78
C ILE A 112 25.47 61.86 -56.20
N GLU A 113 24.88 62.99 -56.58
CA GLU A 113 23.55 63.38 -56.10
C GLU A 113 22.49 62.31 -56.44
N GLN A 114 22.49 61.79 -57.68
CA GLN A 114 21.58 60.71 -58.07
C GLN A 114 21.83 59.43 -57.26
N GLN A 115 23.09 59.08 -57.00
CA GLN A 115 23.43 57.90 -56.22
C GLN A 115 22.99 58.04 -54.76
N GLU A 116 23.20 59.19 -54.14
CA GLU A 116 22.76 59.49 -52.77
C GLU A 116 21.24 59.43 -52.65
N GLU A 117 20.50 59.94 -53.63
CA GLU A 117 19.04 59.88 -53.65
C GLU A 117 18.53 58.43 -53.76
N GLN A 118 19.15 57.61 -54.63
CA GLN A 118 18.83 56.18 -54.73
C GLN A 118 19.13 55.41 -53.43
N HIS A 119 20.27 55.69 -52.80
CA HIS A 119 20.62 55.07 -51.51
C HIS A 119 19.64 55.48 -50.41
N SER A 120 19.27 56.77 -50.35
CA SER A 120 18.28 57.30 -49.40
C SER A 120 16.93 56.60 -49.56
N LEU A 121 16.46 56.44 -50.81
CA LEU A 121 15.22 55.74 -51.11
C LEU A 121 15.28 54.25 -50.71
N THR A 122 16.41 53.60 -50.92
CA THR A 122 16.63 52.19 -50.55
C THR A 122 16.66 52.01 -49.03
N ILE A 123 17.34 52.91 -48.32
CA ILE A 123 17.37 52.94 -46.85
C ILE A 123 15.96 53.16 -46.29
N SER A 124 15.18 54.08 -46.89
CA SER A 124 13.79 54.33 -46.47
C SER A 124 12.91 53.08 -46.60
N LYS A 125 12.98 52.38 -47.75
CA LYS A 125 12.24 51.14 -47.98
C LYS A 125 12.64 50.03 -46.99
N LEU A 126 13.93 49.88 -46.71
CA LEU A 126 14.43 48.91 -45.73
C LEU A 126 13.93 49.23 -44.33
N LYS A 127 13.97 50.52 -43.94
CA LYS A 127 13.47 50.99 -42.65
C LYS A 127 11.99 50.66 -42.47
N GLU A 128 11.14 50.98 -43.45
CA GLU A 128 9.71 50.67 -43.43
C GLU A 128 9.47 49.14 -43.31
N SER A 129 10.22 48.34 -44.06
CA SER A 129 10.14 46.87 -43.99
C SER A 129 10.46 46.35 -42.59
N TYR A 130 11.53 46.83 -41.96
CA TYR A 130 11.91 46.39 -40.61
C TYR A 130 10.93 46.88 -39.54
N GLU A 131 10.37 48.08 -39.66
CA GLU A 131 9.34 48.58 -38.74
C GLU A 131 8.09 47.69 -38.77
N VAL A 132 7.66 47.24 -39.95
CA VAL A 132 6.54 46.30 -40.09
C VAL A 132 6.85 44.94 -39.46
N GLU A 133 8.06 44.41 -39.66
CA GLU A 133 8.47 43.11 -39.10
C GLU A 133 8.58 43.15 -37.57
N ILE A 134 9.13 44.23 -37.00
CA ILE A 134 9.17 44.47 -35.56
C ILE A 134 7.74 44.47 -34.98
N GLY A 135 6.79 45.12 -35.65
CA GLY A 135 5.39 45.13 -35.21
C GLY A 135 4.74 43.74 -35.21
N LYS A 136 5.03 42.90 -36.21
CA LYS A 136 4.55 41.51 -36.26
C LYS A 136 5.11 40.68 -35.10
N LEU A 137 6.43 40.75 -34.88
CA LEU A 137 7.10 40.02 -33.80
C LEU A 137 6.62 40.45 -32.41
N GLN A 138 6.33 41.74 -32.21
CA GLN A 138 5.76 42.25 -30.96
C GLN A 138 4.35 41.70 -30.71
N ASN A 139 3.51 41.58 -31.75
CA ASN A 139 2.19 40.98 -31.63
C ASN A 139 2.27 39.49 -31.28
N GLU A 140 3.13 38.73 -31.97
CA GLU A 140 3.36 37.31 -31.67
C GLU A 140 3.85 37.10 -30.23
N LEU A 141 4.77 37.95 -29.76
CA LEU A 141 5.28 37.90 -28.39
C LEU A 141 4.15 38.12 -27.35
N ASN A 142 3.25 39.07 -27.61
CA ASN A 142 2.11 39.34 -26.72
C ASN A 142 1.13 38.17 -26.70
N GLU A 143 0.89 37.54 -27.85
CA GLU A 143 0.01 36.37 -27.96
C GLU A 143 0.57 35.16 -27.21
N VAL A 144 1.88 34.91 -27.33
CA VAL A 144 2.58 33.85 -26.59
C VAL A 144 2.55 34.10 -25.09
N LYS A 145 2.75 35.34 -24.63
CA LYS A 145 2.62 35.69 -23.21
C LYS A 145 1.21 35.42 -22.69
N ALA A 146 0.18 35.83 -23.43
CA ALA A 146 -1.21 35.58 -23.05
C ALA A 146 -1.52 34.07 -22.96
N LYS A 147 -1.03 33.27 -23.93
CA LYS A 147 -1.15 31.80 -23.88
C LYS A 147 -0.43 31.20 -22.68
N TYR A 148 0.77 31.68 -22.38
CA TYR A 148 1.54 31.23 -21.22
C TYR A 148 0.82 31.54 -19.90
N ASP A 149 0.29 32.75 -19.74
CA ASP A 149 -0.44 33.14 -18.52
C ASP A 149 -1.72 32.32 -18.35
N ALA A 150 -2.48 32.09 -19.44
CA ALA A 150 -3.65 31.22 -19.40
C ALA A 150 -3.29 29.77 -19.01
N LEU A 151 -2.19 29.24 -19.55
CA LEU A 151 -1.74 27.89 -19.25
C LEU A 151 -1.20 27.77 -17.81
N LYS A 152 -0.52 28.81 -17.34
CA LYS A 152 -0.05 28.93 -15.95
C LYS A 152 -1.24 28.90 -14.98
N GLU A 153 -2.29 29.69 -15.23
CA GLU A 153 -3.51 29.67 -14.41
C GLU A 153 -4.19 28.29 -14.37
N VAL A 154 -4.24 27.59 -15.52
CA VAL A 154 -4.75 26.20 -15.58
C VAL A 154 -3.89 25.25 -14.75
N MET A 155 -2.55 25.33 -14.86
CA MET A 155 -1.65 24.50 -14.05
C MET A 155 -1.69 24.83 -12.57
N THR A 156 -1.86 26.11 -12.22
CA THR A 156 -2.01 26.57 -10.84
C THR A 156 -3.43 26.46 -10.32
N GLY A 157 -4.34 25.82 -11.06
CA GLY A 157 -5.70 25.46 -10.69
C GLY A 157 -5.76 24.57 -9.44
N ARG A 158 -5.34 25.14 -8.31
CA ARG A 158 -5.30 24.58 -6.96
C ARG A 158 -6.67 24.09 -6.51
N GLY A 159 -7.75 24.68 -7.03
CA GLY A 159 -9.13 24.33 -6.68
C GLY A 159 -9.42 22.85 -6.89
N LYS A 160 -9.21 22.33 -8.11
CA LYS A 160 -9.48 20.92 -8.42
C LYS A 160 -8.58 19.98 -7.64
N SER A 161 -7.31 20.31 -7.45
CA SER A 161 -6.39 19.48 -6.66
C SER A 161 -6.76 19.46 -5.18
N ALA A 162 -7.24 20.57 -4.62
CA ALA A 162 -7.67 20.64 -3.24
C ALA A 162 -9.01 19.92 -3.03
N GLU A 163 -9.95 20.05 -3.97
CA GLU A 163 -11.23 19.35 -3.97
C GLU A 163 -11.05 17.83 -4.07
N LEU A 164 -10.25 17.36 -5.03
CA LEU A 164 -9.86 15.95 -5.13
C LEU A 164 -9.11 15.45 -3.88
N GLY A 165 -8.26 16.30 -3.28
CA GLY A 165 -7.60 15.98 -2.02
C GLY A 165 -8.60 15.80 -0.85
N GLY A 166 -9.65 16.62 -0.82
CA GLY A 166 -10.76 16.49 0.13
C GLY A 166 -11.55 15.19 -0.08
N GLU A 167 -11.94 14.90 -1.32
CA GLU A 167 -12.65 13.66 -1.67
C GLU A 167 -11.84 12.41 -1.34
N VAL A 168 -10.52 12.41 -1.61
CA VAL A 168 -9.64 11.29 -1.26
C VAL A 168 -9.58 11.06 0.25
N ASN A 169 -9.53 12.14 1.05
CA ASN A 169 -9.53 12.00 2.50
C ASN A 169 -10.88 11.48 3.02
N GLU A 170 -12.00 11.95 2.47
CA GLU A 170 -13.33 11.45 2.85
C GLU A 170 -13.50 9.96 2.50
N VAL A 171 -13.03 9.54 1.32
CA VAL A 171 -13.03 8.11 0.94
C VAL A 171 -12.15 7.30 1.87
N LYS A 172 -10.97 7.81 2.25
CA LYS A 172 -10.07 7.14 3.18
C LYS A 172 -10.70 6.93 4.55
N ASP A 173 -11.40 7.93 5.07
CA ASP A 173 -12.11 7.84 6.35
C ASP A 173 -13.24 6.80 6.30
N LYS A 174 -14.01 6.78 5.20
CA LYS A 174 -15.07 5.77 4.98
C LYS A 174 -14.52 4.35 4.88
N VAL A 175 -13.35 4.16 4.24
CA VAL A 175 -12.69 2.86 4.15
C VAL A 175 -12.28 2.37 5.54
N ALA A 176 -11.67 3.23 6.35
CA ALA A 176 -11.29 2.88 7.72
C ALA A 176 -12.50 2.51 8.60
N GLU A 177 -13.62 3.22 8.46
CA GLU A 177 -14.87 2.87 9.15
C GLU A 177 -15.42 1.51 8.73
N LEU A 178 -15.39 1.20 7.43
CA LEU A 178 -15.85 -0.09 6.89
C LEU A 178 -14.94 -1.25 7.33
N GLU A 179 -13.63 -1.05 7.38
CA GLU A 179 -12.68 -2.05 7.89
C GLU A 179 -12.98 -2.40 9.35
N GLN A 180 -13.20 -1.41 10.22
CA GLN A 180 -13.58 -1.64 11.61
C GLN A 180 -14.92 -2.38 11.75
N LYS A 181 -15.92 -2.03 10.94
CA LYS A 181 -17.21 -2.74 10.92
C LYS A 181 -17.06 -4.19 10.47
N MET A 182 -16.21 -4.43 9.47
CA MET A 182 -15.93 -5.79 8.99
C MET A 182 -15.25 -6.64 10.07
N GLU A 183 -14.27 -6.10 10.79
CA GLU A 183 -13.62 -6.81 11.90
C GLU A 183 -14.60 -7.14 13.04
N ALA A 184 -15.44 -6.18 13.42
CA ALA A 184 -16.47 -6.38 14.44
C ALA A 184 -17.48 -7.45 14.03
N GLU A 185 -17.96 -7.43 12.78
CA GLU A 185 -18.89 -8.44 12.27
C GLU A 185 -18.25 -9.82 12.18
N THR A 186 -16.96 -9.89 11.83
CA THR A 186 -16.21 -11.15 11.80
C THR A 186 -16.12 -11.77 13.19
N THR A 187 -15.92 -10.94 14.21
CA THR A 187 -15.90 -11.39 15.62
C THR A 187 -17.28 -11.85 16.06
N ARG A 188 -18.33 -11.10 15.73
CA ARG A 188 -19.72 -11.48 16.01
C ARG A 188 -20.10 -12.82 15.35
N GLN A 189 -19.67 -13.04 14.11
CA GLN A 189 -19.90 -14.30 13.40
C GLN A 189 -19.21 -15.47 14.10
N ALA A 190 -17.98 -15.28 14.60
CA ALA A 190 -17.27 -16.30 15.36
C ALA A 190 -17.99 -16.64 16.68
N GLU A 191 -18.53 -15.65 17.38
CA GLU A 191 -19.34 -15.85 18.59
C GLU A 191 -20.62 -16.63 18.29
N LEU A 192 -21.33 -16.30 17.20
CA LEU A 192 -22.53 -17.02 16.78
C LEU A 192 -22.25 -18.49 16.47
N VAL A 193 -21.13 -18.78 15.80
CA VAL A 193 -20.68 -20.16 15.56
C VAL A 193 -20.42 -20.89 16.88
N ALA A 194 -19.75 -20.24 17.83
CA ALA A 194 -19.51 -20.83 19.16
C ALA A 194 -20.81 -21.09 19.94
N PHE A 195 -21.80 -20.20 19.83
CA PHE A 195 -23.13 -20.42 20.41
C PHE A 195 -23.88 -21.57 19.73
N GLY A 196 -23.81 -21.69 18.40
CA GLY A 196 -24.37 -22.81 17.66
C GLY A 196 -23.82 -24.15 18.14
N ASN A 197 -22.49 -24.26 18.23
CA ASN A 197 -21.84 -25.48 18.71
C ASN A 197 -22.29 -25.87 20.14
N ARG A 198 -22.50 -24.89 21.03
CA ARG A 198 -23.01 -25.16 22.39
C ARG A 198 -24.45 -25.65 22.40
N LEU A 199 -25.29 -25.12 21.51
CA LEU A 199 -26.66 -25.60 21.36
C LEU A 199 -26.70 -27.04 20.84
N ASP A 200 -25.87 -27.37 19.85
CA ASP A 200 -25.75 -28.73 19.32
C ASP A 200 -25.30 -29.73 20.42
N GLU A 201 -24.34 -29.33 21.26
CA GLU A 201 -23.91 -30.13 22.43
C GLU A 201 -25.04 -30.33 23.45
N MET A 202 -25.81 -29.28 23.74
CA MET A 202 -26.97 -29.36 24.64
C MET A 202 -28.06 -30.26 24.06
N GLU A 203 -28.36 -30.14 22.78
CA GLU A 203 -29.34 -30.97 22.09
C GLU A 203 -28.93 -32.45 22.15
N GLN A 204 -27.68 -32.78 21.82
CA GLN A 204 -27.17 -34.15 21.93
C GLN A 204 -27.28 -34.72 23.35
N ARG A 205 -26.96 -33.90 24.37
CA ARG A 205 -27.11 -34.30 25.77
C ARG A 205 -28.57 -34.58 26.15
N LEU A 206 -29.49 -33.71 25.77
CA LEU A 206 -30.91 -33.89 26.04
C LEU A 206 -31.47 -35.12 25.31
N VAL A 207 -31.03 -35.38 24.08
CA VAL A 207 -31.39 -36.58 23.33
C VAL A 207 -30.89 -37.85 24.02
N ALA A 208 -29.66 -37.84 24.57
CA ALA A 208 -29.14 -38.97 25.32
C ALA A 208 -29.93 -39.20 26.62
N GLU A 209 -30.18 -38.15 27.40
CA GLU A 209 -30.95 -38.22 28.64
C GLU A 209 -32.38 -38.69 28.41
N ALA A 210 -33.03 -38.23 27.33
CA ALA A 210 -34.36 -38.70 26.95
C ALA A 210 -34.39 -40.20 26.63
N LYS A 211 -33.38 -40.72 25.93
CA LYS A 211 -33.26 -42.15 25.64
C LYS A 211 -33.06 -42.97 26.91
N ASP A 212 -32.23 -42.50 27.84
CA ASP A 212 -32.01 -43.18 29.12
C ASP A 212 -33.28 -43.22 29.96
N LEU A 213 -34.03 -42.11 30.00
CA LEU A 213 -35.33 -42.03 30.68
C LEU A 213 -36.39 -42.94 30.03
N GLU A 214 -36.41 -43.01 28.70
CA GLU A 214 -37.31 -43.92 27.97
C GLU A 214 -37.00 -45.38 28.28
N ALA A 215 -35.71 -45.77 28.29
CA ALA A 215 -35.27 -47.10 28.68
C ALA A 215 -35.63 -47.42 30.14
N GLY A 216 -35.41 -46.48 31.07
CA GLY A 216 -35.79 -46.63 32.47
C GLY A 216 -37.30 -46.80 32.65
N ARG A 217 -38.12 -46.04 31.90
CA ARG A 217 -39.58 -46.18 31.92
C ARG A 217 -40.03 -47.55 31.44
N GLU A 218 -39.44 -48.08 30.37
CA GLU A 218 -39.81 -49.40 29.85
C GLU A 218 -39.42 -50.51 30.86
N SER A 219 -38.25 -50.40 31.50
CA SER A 219 -37.84 -51.31 32.58
C SER A 219 -38.83 -51.32 33.75
N ILE A 220 -39.26 -50.15 34.24
CA ILE A 220 -40.25 -50.06 35.33
C ILE A 220 -41.59 -50.67 34.93
N LYS A 221 -41.98 -50.49 33.66
CA LYS A 221 -43.22 -51.06 33.13
C LYS A 221 -43.16 -52.59 33.11
N ASP A 222 -42.04 -53.17 32.69
CA ASP A 222 -41.82 -54.62 32.72
C ASP A 222 -41.84 -55.16 34.16
N GLU A 223 -41.15 -54.50 35.10
CA GLU A 223 -41.19 -54.86 36.52
C GLU A 223 -42.62 -54.81 37.09
N TRP A 224 -43.41 -53.82 36.70
CA TRP A 224 -44.79 -53.69 37.15
C TRP A 224 -45.67 -54.85 36.64
N VAL A 225 -45.46 -55.28 35.39
CA VAL A 225 -46.15 -56.46 34.82
C VAL A 225 -45.77 -57.73 35.58
N ASP A 226 -44.50 -57.91 35.93
CA ASP A 226 -44.05 -59.06 36.73
C ASP A 226 -44.67 -59.07 38.13
N LEU A 227 -44.72 -57.92 38.80
CA LEU A 227 -45.39 -57.77 40.10
C LEU A 227 -46.89 -58.06 40.04
N ASP A 228 -47.59 -57.61 38.99
CA ASP A 228 -49.03 -57.88 38.83
C ASP A 228 -49.30 -59.37 38.57
N ASN A 229 -48.44 -60.01 37.77
CA ASN A 229 -48.47 -61.46 37.57
C ASN A 229 -48.23 -62.22 38.88
N GLU A 230 -47.23 -61.81 39.67
CA GLU A 230 -46.92 -62.43 40.95
C GLU A 230 -48.06 -62.24 41.96
N LYS A 231 -48.65 -61.05 42.03
CA LYS A 231 -49.86 -60.78 42.83
C LYS A 231 -51.01 -61.69 42.42
N SER A 232 -51.22 -61.88 41.12
CA SER A 232 -52.24 -62.77 40.60
C SER A 232 -52.00 -64.23 40.99
N ARG A 233 -50.75 -64.71 40.94
CA ARG A 233 -50.37 -66.05 41.44
C ARG A 233 -50.65 -66.20 42.93
N HIS A 234 -50.25 -65.22 43.74
CA HIS A 234 -50.51 -65.23 45.18
C HIS A 234 -52.00 -65.25 45.48
N ALA A 235 -52.80 -64.43 44.80
CA ALA A 235 -54.25 -64.42 44.95
C ALA A 235 -54.87 -65.78 44.60
N PHE A 236 -54.38 -66.45 43.55
CA PHE A 236 -54.80 -67.81 43.20
C PHE A 236 -54.45 -68.83 44.29
N HIS A 237 -53.22 -68.79 44.81
CA HIS A 237 -52.79 -69.67 45.90
C HIS A 237 -53.60 -69.46 47.19
N VAL A 238 -53.87 -68.21 47.56
CA VAL A 238 -54.71 -67.89 48.73
C VAL A 238 -56.10 -68.50 48.56
N ARG A 239 -56.77 -68.29 47.41
CA ARG A 239 -58.09 -68.91 47.16
C ARG A 239 -58.03 -70.44 47.22
N ALA A 240 -56.98 -71.05 46.69
CA ALA A 240 -56.82 -72.51 46.74
C ALA A 240 -56.65 -73.03 48.18
N VAL A 241 -55.90 -72.31 49.03
CA VAL A 241 -55.72 -72.64 50.46
C VAL A 241 -57.00 -72.41 51.24
N GLU A 242 -57.69 -71.29 51.02
CA GLU A 242 -59.00 -71.00 51.61
C GLU A 242 -60.00 -72.11 51.28
N GLN A 243 -60.07 -72.53 50.00
CA GLN A 243 -60.93 -73.62 49.58
C GLN A 243 -60.60 -74.91 50.32
N ARG A 244 -59.32 -75.30 50.38
CA ARG A 244 -58.88 -76.47 51.15
C ARG A 244 -59.26 -76.37 52.62
N TYR A 245 -59.05 -75.20 53.24
CA TYR A 245 -59.45 -74.98 54.62
C TYR A 245 -60.95 -75.19 54.82
N THR A 246 -61.80 -74.65 53.92
CA THR A 246 -63.25 -74.90 53.98
C THR A 246 -63.61 -76.38 53.80
N ASP A 247 -62.91 -77.11 52.92
CA ASP A 247 -63.13 -78.54 52.71
C ASP A 247 -62.72 -79.38 53.94
N TRP A 248 -61.56 -79.07 54.54
CA TRP A 248 -61.12 -79.67 55.81
C TRP A 248 -62.08 -79.38 56.95
N GLN A 249 -62.56 -78.14 57.06
CA GLN A 249 -63.53 -77.75 58.08
C GLN A 249 -64.84 -78.55 57.92
N ARG A 250 -65.37 -78.66 56.69
CA ARG A 250 -66.53 -79.53 56.41
C ARG A 250 -66.26 -80.98 56.78
N ALA A 251 -65.10 -81.53 56.45
CA ALA A 251 -64.74 -82.91 56.78
C ALA A 251 -64.67 -83.16 58.30
N ILE A 252 -64.12 -82.21 59.07
CA ILE A 252 -64.10 -82.26 60.53
C ILE A 252 -65.51 -82.24 61.10
N ASP A 253 -66.37 -81.35 60.61
CA ASP A 253 -67.74 -81.22 61.11
C ASP A 253 -68.58 -82.46 60.77
N THR A 254 -68.42 -83.06 59.59
CA THR A 254 -69.01 -84.37 59.25
C THR A 254 -68.50 -85.47 60.19
N ALA A 255 -67.19 -85.56 60.44
CA ALA A 255 -66.62 -86.57 61.33
C ALA A 255 -67.08 -86.41 62.79
N LYS A 256 -67.31 -85.17 63.26
CA LYS A 256 -67.92 -84.92 64.58
C LYS A 256 -69.37 -85.41 64.61
N TYR A 257 -70.15 -85.09 63.59
CA TYR A 257 -71.53 -85.55 63.47
C TYR A 257 -71.62 -87.09 63.47
N ASP A 258 -70.81 -87.76 62.66
CA ASP A 258 -70.76 -89.23 62.59
C ASP A 258 -70.36 -89.85 63.94
N ARG A 259 -69.40 -89.25 64.64
CA ARG A 259 -69.00 -89.68 65.99
C ARG A 259 -70.14 -89.55 66.99
N ASP A 260 -70.88 -88.45 66.97
CA ASP A 260 -72.03 -88.22 67.85
C ASP A 260 -73.15 -89.22 67.56
N VAL A 261 -73.41 -89.55 66.28
CA VAL A 261 -74.34 -90.60 65.88
C VAL A 261 -73.88 -91.97 66.38
N ALA A 262 -72.61 -92.33 66.17
CA ALA A 262 -72.05 -93.60 66.63
C ALA A 262 -72.10 -93.74 68.15
N ARG A 263 -71.86 -92.65 68.89
CA ARG A 263 -71.98 -92.60 70.35
C ARG A 263 -73.40 -92.87 70.81
N LYS A 264 -74.41 -92.21 70.21
CA LYS A 264 -75.83 -92.46 70.50
C LYS A 264 -76.22 -93.91 70.23
N ASN A 265 -75.77 -94.47 69.10
CA ASN A 265 -76.03 -95.87 68.77
C ASN A 265 -75.37 -96.84 69.78
N ALA A 266 -74.14 -96.55 70.22
CA ALA A 266 -73.46 -97.37 71.22
C ALA A 266 -74.14 -97.30 72.60
N ASP A 267 -74.62 -96.11 73.01
CA ASP A 267 -75.37 -95.94 74.25
C ASP A 267 -76.71 -96.70 74.19
N TYR A 268 -77.39 -96.67 73.04
CA TYR A 268 -78.60 -97.45 72.79
C TYR A 268 -78.34 -98.97 72.89
N LEU A 269 -77.28 -99.47 72.25
CA LEU A 269 -76.90 -100.89 72.34
C LEU A 269 -76.49 -101.31 73.76
N ARG A 270 -75.80 -100.44 74.52
CA ARG A 270 -75.49 -100.72 75.95
C ARG A 270 -76.76 -100.85 76.77
N TYR A 271 -77.72 -99.95 76.56
CA TYR A 271 -79.03 -100.01 77.22
C TYR A 271 -79.76 -101.32 76.92
N GLU A 272 -79.82 -101.74 75.64
CA GLU A 272 -80.41 -103.03 75.26
C GLU A 272 -79.69 -104.22 75.90
N ARG A 273 -78.35 -104.25 75.86
CA ARG A 273 -77.57 -105.31 76.51
C ARG A 273 -77.82 -105.34 78.02
N ASP A 274 -77.87 -104.20 78.69
CA ASP A 274 -78.10 -104.15 80.14
C ASP A 274 -79.52 -104.64 80.50
N GLN A 275 -80.52 -104.39 79.64
CA GLN A 275 -81.85 -105.00 79.73
C GLN A 275 -81.81 -106.52 79.55
N GLU A 276 -81.05 -107.01 78.57
CA GLU A 276 -80.88 -108.46 78.37
C GLU A 276 -80.16 -109.14 79.54
N ILE A 277 -79.12 -108.52 80.11
CA ILE A 277 -78.43 -109.02 81.31
C ILE A 277 -79.39 -109.08 82.50
N LYS A 278 -80.23 -108.06 82.68
CA LYS A 278 -81.27 -108.09 83.72
C LYS A 278 -82.25 -109.24 83.51
N ARG A 279 -82.76 -109.42 82.29
CA ARG A 279 -83.64 -110.55 81.95
C ARG A 279 -82.96 -111.90 82.19
N ALA A 280 -81.69 -112.04 81.81
CA ALA A 280 -80.91 -113.25 82.03
C ALA A 280 -80.71 -113.54 83.52
N ASN A 281 -80.42 -112.51 84.34
CA ASN A 281 -80.29 -112.65 85.78
C ASN A 281 -81.63 -113.00 86.46
N GLU A 282 -82.74 -112.41 86.02
CA GLU A 282 -84.09 -112.78 86.50
C GLU A 282 -84.43 -114.23 86.16
N LEU A 283 -84.11 -114.68 84.95
CA LEU A 283 -84.27 -116.08 84.55
C LEU A 283 -83.37 -116.99 85.39
N LYS A 284 -82.14 -116.59 85.68
CA LYS A 284 -81.22 -117.33 86.54
C LYS A 284 -81.74 -117.44 87.97
N MET A 285 -82.23 -116.35 88.58
CA MET A 285 -82.87 -116.42 89.90
C MET A 285 -84.11 -117.33 89.90
N LYS A 286 -84.90 -117.33 88.82
CA LYS A 286 -86.00 -118.30 88.67
C LYS A 286 -85.51 -119.74 88.57
N LEU A 287 -84.40 -119.98 87.87
CA LEU A 287 -83.78 -121.30 87.76
C LEU A 287 -83.22 -121.78 89.11
N ASP A 288 -82.43 -120.93 89.79
CA ASP A 288 -81.87 -121.21 91.11
C ASP A 288 -82.99 -121.42 92.15
N SER A 289 -84.12 -120.71 92.02
CA SER A 289 -85.34 -120.95 92.81
C SER A 289 -86.02 -122.28 92.49
N TYR A 290 -85.98 -122.73 91.24
CA TYR A 290 -86.49 -124.05 90.84
C TYR A 290 -85.61 -125.16 91.42
N ASP A 291 -84.28 -125.03 91.31
CA ASP A 291 -83.31 -125.98 91.85
C ASP A 291 -83.39 -126.07 93.38
N ALA A 292 -83.52 -124.94 94.08
CA ALA A 292 -83.74 -124.91 95.53
C ALA A 292 -85.10 -125.53 95.96
N CYS A 293 -86.07 -125.64 95.04
CA CYS A 293 -87.36 -126.29 95.30
C CYS A 293 -87.29 -127.82 95.06
N CYS A 294 -86.32 -128.30 94.30
CA CYS A 294 -86.14 -129.73 93.98
C CYS A 294 -85.31 -130.52 95.01
N ASP A 295 -84.59 -129.85 95.93
CA ASP A 295 -83.70 -130.50 96.90
C ASP A 295 -84.31 -130.77 98.30
N THR A 296 -85.63 -130.62 98.46
CA THR A 296 -86.35 -131.08 99.66
C THR A 296 -87.54 -131.96 99.27
N GLU A 297 -87.52 -133.21 99.75
CA GLU A 297 -88.46 -134.32 99.52
C GLU A 297 -89.90 -134.07 100.02
N HIS A 298 -90.35 -132.81 100.11
CA HIS A 298 -91.64 -132.39 100.65
C HIS A 298 -92.53 -131.60 99.68
N CYS A 299 -92.16 -131.47 98.41
CA CYS A 299 -92.87 -130.63 97.43
C CYS A 299 -93.43 -131.36 96.20
N ILE A 300 -93.49 -132.70 96.18
CA ILE A 300 -94.23 -133.48 95.16
C ILE A 300 -95.72 -133.63 95.52
N GLU A 301 -96.13 -133.46 96.78
CA GLU A 301 -97.55 -133.57 97.18
C GLU A 301 -98.29 -132.21 97.31
N ALA A 302 -97.58 -131.06 97.23
CA ALA A 302 -98.20 -129.74 97.36
C ALA A 302 -98.53 -129.02 96.03
N PHE A 303 -97.93 -129.42 94.89
CA PHE A 303 -98.22 -128.80 93.58
C PHE A 303 -99.39 -129.45 92.82
N VAL A 304 -99.93 -130.57 93.29
CA VAL A 304 -101.20 -131.13 92.79
C VAL A 304 -102.42 -130.38 93.38
N ALA A 305 -102.25 -129.56 94.42
CA ALA A 305 -103.38 -128.92 95.11
C ALA A 305 -103.70 -127.47 94.68
N LYS A 306 -102.83 -126.80 93.93
CA LYS A 306 -103.08 -125.44 93.39
C LYS A 306 -102.20 -125.27 92.15
N ARG A 307 -102.65 -124.96 90.94
CA ARG A 307 -103.91 -124.43 90.39
C ARG A 307 -103.50 -124.03 88.95
N ILE A 308 -104.33 -124.05 87.90
CA ILE A 308 -105.70 -123.51 87.81
C ILE A 308 -105.81 -122.14 88.48
#